data_AF-A0A2E8IDM1-F1
#
_entry.id   AF-A0A2E8IDM1-F1
#
_cell.length_a   1.000
_cell.length_b   1.000
_cell.length_c   1.000
_cell.angle_alpha   90.00
_cell.angle_beta   90.00
_cell.angle_gamma   90.00
#
_symmetry.space_group_name_H-M   'P 1'
#
loop_
_entity.id
_entity.type
_entity.pdbx_description
1 polymer ?
#
loop_
_entity_poly.entity_id
_entity_poly.type
_entity_poly.pdbx_seq_one_letter_code
_entity_poly.pdbx_strand_id
1 'polypeptide(L)'
;MTDDELLDLTQEETFKYFWDFANAESGGARERYLPANPSQDQNIVTTGGTGFGMMAILVGIERGFISRTEGFNRLTTLLNFLKNADRFHGAWPHWLNGSTGEVIPFSDLDDGADLVETAFLAQGLITVGEYFKSGSSDEQALATQAFDLVSAVEWDWFTQGENVLYWHWSPDNDFAINLKLQGYNETLITYILAAASENFSIEPEVYNQGWAQNGGIASSANAYGYPLEVKHAGAEQTGGSLFWAHYSYLGLNPFGL
;
A
#
# COMPACT_ATOMS: atom_id res chain seq x y z
N MET A 1 24.88 23.01 -5.52
CA MET A 1 23.93 21.90 -5.58
C MET A 1 24.38 20.95 -6.66
N THR A 2 25.08 19.90 -6.25
CA THR A 2 25.34 18.69 -7.02
C THR A 2 24.07 17.85 -7.10
N ASP A 3 24.08 16.78 -7.91
CA ASP A 3 22.96 15.84 -7.96
C ASP A 3 22.72 15.18 -6.59
N ASP A 4 23.78 14.82 -5.86
CA ASP A 4 23.68 14.27 -4.50
C ASP A 4 23.06 15.27 -3.51
N GLU A 5 23.49 16.54 -3.54
CA GLU A 5 22.93 17.59 -2.68
C GLU A 5 21.45 17.85 -3.00
N LEU A 6 21.05 17.76 -4.27
CA LEU A 6 19.66 17.90 -4.69
C LEU A 6 18.81 16.69 -4.23
N LEU A 7 19.34 15.48 -4.33
CA LEU A 7 18.66 14.27 -3.89
C LEU A 7 18.47 14.27 -2.38
N ASP A 8 19.50 14.60 -1.60
CA ASP A 8 19.40 14.67 -0.14
C ASP A 8 18.34 15.70 0.29
N LEU A 9 18.37 16.90 -0.30
CA LEU A 9 17.35 17.94 -0.04
C LEU A 9 15.95 17.45 -0.41
N THR A 10 15.80 16.82 -1.57
CA THR A 10 14.49 16.31 -2.03
C THR A 10 13.97 15.23 -1.09
N GLN A 11 14.83 14.31 -0.64
CA GLN A 11 14.46 13.26 0.31
C GLN A 11 14.07 13.83 1.68
N GLU A 12 14.86 14.75 2.22
CA GLU A 12 14.59 15.38 3.52
C GLU A 12 13.29 16.19 3.51
N GLU A 13 13.06 17.02 2.49
CA GLU A 13 11.83 17.83 2.38
C GLU A 13 10.59 16.96 2.11
N THR A 14 10.71 15.90 1.30
CA THR A 14 9.60 14.99 1.05
C THR A 14 9.25 14.17 2.28
N PHE A 15 10.26 13.74 3.05
CA PHE A 15 10.08 13.01 4.31
C PHE A 15 9.20 13.77 5.31
N LYS A 16 9.28 15.12 5.34
CA LYS A 16 8.43 15.95 6.21
C LYS A 16 6.94 15.75 5.98
N TYR A 17 6.51 15.34 4.78
CA TYR A 17 5.10 14.98 4.53
C TYR A 17 4.61 13.87 5.46
N PHE A 18 5.42 12.83 5.63
CA PHE A 18 5.09 11.67 6.47
C PHE A 18 5.46 11.87 7.93
N TRP A 19 6.28 12.89 8.23
CA TRP A 19 6.74 13.15 9.59
C TRP A 19 6.01 14.32 10.26
N ASP A 20 6.18 15.54 9.71
CA ASP A 20 5.65 16.80 10.25
C ASP A 20 4.17 16.98 9.90
N PHE A 21 3.75 16.51 8.72
CA PHE A 21 2.38 16.68 8.21
C PHE A 21 1.52 15.42 8.34
N ALA A 22 1.99 14.40 9.06
CA ALA A 22 1.17 13.25 9.42
C ALA A 22 -0.08 13.66 10.22
N ASN A 23 -1.08 12.78 10.27
CA ASN A 23 -2.16 12.95 11.23
C ASN A 23 -1.59 12.89 12.66
N ALA A 24 -1.99 13.83 13.52
CA ALA A 24 -1.38 14.01 14.83
C ALA A 24 -1.70 12.89 15.83
N GLU A 25 -2.81 12.17 15.63
CA GLU A 25 -3.30 11.14 16.54
C GLU A 25 -2.85 9.75 16.11
N SER A 26 -3.06 9.40 14.84
CA SER A 26 -2.63 8.09 14.31
C SER A 26 -1.17 8.03 13.90
N GLY A 27 -0.55 9.16 13.54
CA GLY A 27 0.74 9.17 12.86
C GLY A 27 0.70 8.68 11.41
N GLY A 28 -0.50 8.42 10.86
CA GLY A 28 -0.70 7.98 9.48
C GLY A 28 -0.57 9.11 8.46
N ALA A 29 -0.35 8.76 7.21
CA ALA A 29 -0.22 9.73 6.12
C ALA A 29 -1.60 10.34 5.80
N ARG A 30 -1.70 11.66 5.85
CA ARG A 30 -2.91 12.34 5.40
C ARG A 30 -3.09 12.11 3.90
N GLU A 31 -4.34 11.97 3.46
CA GLU A 31 -4.68 11.91 2.03
C GLU A 31 -4.13 13.12 1.28
N ARG A 32 -4.20 14.30 1.90
CA ARG A 32 -3.67 15.54 1.34
C ARG A 32 -3.22 16.50 2.42
N TYR A 33 -2.32 17.39 2.04
CA TYR A 33 -1.95 18.56 2.81
C TYR A 33 -1.95 19.78 1.91
N LEU A 34 -2.74 20.80 2.28
CA LEU A 34 -2.82 22.07 1.56
C LEU A 34 -2.22 23.17 2.44
N PRO A 35 -1.03 23.72 2.12
CA PRO A 35 -0.42 24.76 2.94
C PRO A 35 -1.31 26.00 3.14
N ALA A 36 -2.13 26.34 2.15
CA ALA A 36 -3.08 27.44 2.22
C ALA A 36 -4.31 27.13 3.11
N ASN A 37 -4.59 25.85 3.39
CA ASN A 37 -5.69 25.39 4.25
C ASN A 37 -5.32 24.08 4.98
N PRO A 38 -4.41 24.11 5.97
CA PRO A 38 -3.87 22.89 6.59
C PRO A 38 -4.91 22.05 7.34
N SER A 39 -6.06 22.63 7.70
CA SER A 39 -7.16 21.93 8.38
C SER A 39 -8.07 21.15 7.45
N GLN A 40 -8.02 21.40 6.15
CA GLN A 40 -8.86 20.69 5.18
C GLN A 40 -8.46 19.22 5.14
N ASP A 41 -9.45 18.34 5.34
CA ASP A 41 -9.31 16.88 5.28
C ASP A 41 -8.19 16.34 6.20
N GLN A 42 -7.81 17.10 7.25
CA GLN A 42 -6.66 16.79 8.10
C GLN A 42 -6.77 15.47 8.88
N ASN A 43 -8.00 14.98 9.03
CA ASN A 43 -8.32 13.72 9.70
C ASN A 43 -8.54 12.57 8.72
N ILE A 44 -8.43 12.78 7.41
CA ILE A 44 -8.48 11.70 6.43
C ILE A 44 -7.08 11.12 6.26
N VAL A 45 -6.91 9.87 6.66
CA VAL A 45 -5.68 9.10 6.49
C VAL A 45 -5.91 8.07 5.37
N THR A 46 -5.02 8.06 4.37
CA THR A 46 -5.01 7.05 3.30
C THR A 46 -4.18 5.84 3.73
N THR A 47 -4.70 4.63 3.53
CA THR A 47 -4.03 3.40 3.97
C THR A 47 -2.85 3.04 3.07
N GLY A 48 -2.99 3.06 1.75
CA GLY A 48 -1.86 2.80 0.84
C GLY A 48 -0.77 3.86 0.95
N GLY A 49 -1.13 5.14 1.00
CA GLY A 49 -0.18 6.23 1.25
C GLY A 49 0.52 6.13 2.61
N THR A 50 -0.15 5.60 3.62
CA THR A 50 0.46 5.29 4.93
C THR A 50 1.48 4.16 4.83
N GLY A 51 1.26 3.15 3.97
CA GLY A 51 2.25 2.14 3.61
C GLY A 51 3.56 2.75 3.12
N PHE A 52 3.47 3.69 2.18
CA PHE A 52 4.63 4.43 1.66
C PHE A 52 5.28 5.28 2.75
N GLY A 53 4.48 5.92 3.61
CA GLY A 53 4.97 6.71 4.73
C GLY A 53 5.77 5.92 5.74
N MET A 54 5.40 4.67 6.02
CA MET A 54 6.19 3.79 6.89
C MET A 54 7.57 3.51 6.30
N MET A 55 7.68 3.25 5.00
CA MET A 55 8.98 3.08 4.34
C MET A 55 9.80 4.38 4.38
N ALA A 56 9.16 5.54 4.19
CA ALA A 56 9.81 6.84 4.32
C ALA A 56 10.35 7.11 5.74
N ILE A 57 9.64 6.65 6.79
CA ILE A 57 10.13 6.73 8.17
C ILE A 57 11.41 5.93 8.36
N LEU A 58 11.48 4.72 7.80
CA LEU A 58 12.72 3.91 7.86
C LEU A 58 13.88 4.60 7.13
N VAL A 59 13.61 5.21 5.96
CA VAL A 59 14.60 6.05 5.26
C VAL A 59 15.06 7.21 6.15
N GLY A 60 14.14 7.88 6.85
CA GLY A 60 14.45 8.96 7.79
C GLY A 60 15.35 8.53 8.94
N ILE A 61 15.19 7.30 9.44
CA ILE A 61 16.10 6.71 10.44
C ILE A 61 17.49 6.49 9.83
N GLU A 62 17.58 5.81 8.69
CA GLU A 62 18.86 5.47 8.04
C GLU A 62 19.64 6.71 7.57
N ARG A 63 18.93 7.76 7.18
CA ARG A 63 19.51 9.05 6.76
C ARG A 63 19.78 10.00 7.93
N GLY A 64 19.32 9.66 9.13
CA GLY A 64 19.51 10.50 10.33
C GLY A 64 18.66 11.78 10.35
N PHE A 65 17.57 11.84 9.57
CA PHE A 65 16.58 12.92 9.65
C PHE A 65 15.83 12.88 10.99
N ILE A 66 15.67 11.66 11.52
CA ILE A 66 15.13 11.38 12.85
C ILE A 66 15.98 10.32 13.53
N SER A 67 15.94 10.24 14.85
CA SER A 67 16.55 9.14 15.58
C SER A 67 15.75 7.85 15.43
N ARG A 68 16.43 6.71 15.62
CA ARG A 68 15.79 5.39 15.64
C ARG A 68 14.69 5.30 16.70
N THR A 69 14.89 5.92 17.87
CA THR A 69 13.90 5.96 18.95
C THR A 69 12.65 6.76 18.55
N GLU A 70 12.81 7.91 17.89
CA GLU A 70 11.68 8.68 17.38
C GLU A 70 10.90 7.89 16.33
N GLY A 71 11.60 7.28 15.37
CA GLY A 71 10.98 6.43 14.34
C GLY A 71 10.23 5.23 14.94
N PHE A 72 10.85 4.52 15.89
CA PHE A 72 10.23 3.41 16.62
C PHE A 72 8.95 3.86 17.34
N ASN A 73 8.98 4.98 18.05
CA ASN A 73 7.82 5.50 18.77
C ASN A 73 6.68 5.87 17.80
N ARG A 74 6.99 6.54 16.68
CA ARG A 74 5.99 6.89 15.65
C ARG A 74 5.34 5.64 15.06
N LEU A 75 6.15 4.65 14.67
CA LEU A 75 5.65 3.42 14.08
C LEU A 75 4.84 2.59 15.10
N THR A 76 5.22 2.61 16.37
CA THR A 76 4.44 1.98 17.44
C THR A 76 3.06 2.60 17.59
N THR A 77 2.96 3.94 17.58
CA THR A 77 1.65 4.63 17.58
C THR A 77 0.82 4.23 16.35
N LEU A 78 1.44 4.23 15.17
CA LEU A 78 0.75 3.92 13.93
C LEU A 78 0.24 2.47 13.87
N LEU A 79 1.06 1.49 14.25
CA LEU A 79 0.64 0.08 14.24
C LEU A 79 -0.43 -0.21 15.30
N ASN A 80 -0.42 0.52 16.42
CA ASN A 80 -1.50 0.46 17.40
C ASN A 80 -2.80 1.09 16.88
N PHE A 81 -2.72 2.18 16.12
CA PHE A 81 -3.87 2.74 15.41
C PHE A 81 -4.44 1.72 14.41
N LEU A 82 -3.61 1.20 13.50
CA LEU A 82 -4.04 0.26 12.45
C LEU A 82 -4.64 -1.04 13.01
N LYS A 83 -4.15 -1.50 14.16
CA LYS A 83 -4.69 -2.67 14.86
C LYS A 83 -6.12 -2.47 15.36
N ASN A 84 -6.48 -1.25 15.73
CA ASN A 84 -7.78 -0.91 16.31
C ASN A 84 -8.73 -0.23 15.30
N ALA A 85 -8.23 0.15 14.13
CA ALA A 85 -9.03 0.71 13.05
C ALA A 85 -9.96 -0.33 12.41
N ASP A 86 -10.99 0.14 11.72
CA ASP A 86 -11.92 -0.69 10.97
C ASP A 86 -11.17 -1.56 9.95
N ARG A 87 -11.53 -2.85 9.95
CA ARG A 87 -11.05 -3.85 9.01
C ARG A 87 -12.20 -4.74 8.59
N PHE A 88 -12.17 -5.17 7.34
CA PHE A 88 -13.21 -5.97 6.70
C PHE A 88 -12.53 -7.17 6.05
N HIS A 89 -12.78 -8.39 6.58
CA HIS A 89 -12.02 -9.58 6.18
C HIS A 89 -10.49 -9.36 6.28
N GLY A 90 -10.09 -8.64 7.33
CA GLY A 90 -8.70 -8.24 7.56
C GLY A 90 -8.16 -7.16 6.62
N ALA A 91 -8.82 -6.78 5.53
CA ALA A 91 -8.39 -5.65 4.71
C ALA A 91 -8.84 -4.32 5.34
N TRP A 92 -8.08 -3.25 5.13
CA TRP A 92 -8.45 -1.90 5.54
C TRP A 92 -9.22 -1.18 4.42
N PRO A 93 -10.04 -0.17 4.76
CA PRO A 93 -10.61 0.73 3.76
C PRO A 93 -9.54 1.62 3.12
N HIS A 94 -9.90 2.27 2.02
CA HIS A 94 -9.07 3.30 1.38
C HIS A 94 -8.77 4.46 2.35
N TRP A 95 -9.81 4.99 2.99
CA TRP A 95 -9.70 6.08 3.95
C TRP A 95 -10.17 5.69 5.34
N LEU A 96 -9.37 6.12 6.32
CA LEU A 96 -9.67 6.04 7.74
C LEU A 96 -9.74 7.43 8.35
N ASN A 97 -10.62 7.61 9.32
CA ASN A 97 -10.54 8.75 10.22
C ASN A 97 -9.33 8.57 11.14
N GLY A 98 -8.31 9.41 11.00
CA GLY A 98 -7.07 9.34 11.78
C GLY A 98 -7.24 9.49 13.30
N SER A 99 -8.39 9.97 13.75
CA SER A 99 -8.72 10.10 15.18
C SER A 99 -9.42 8.88 15.75
N THR A 100 -10.36 8.30 15.00
CA THR A 100 -11.24 7.23 15.51
C THR A 100 -10.86 5.86 14.99
N GLY A 101 -10.18 5.78 13.85
CA GLY A 101 -9.94 4.53 13.13
C GLY A 101 -11.16 4.04 12.36
N GLU A 102 -12.24 4.81 12.30
CA GLU A 102 -13.45 4.43 11.56
C GLU A 102 -13.26 4.66 10.05
N VAL A 103 -13.89 3.81 9.24
CA VAL A 103 -13.93 3.98 7.78
C VAL A 103 -14.53 5.34 7.40
N ILE A 104 -13.91 6.01 6.44
CA ILE A 104 -14.51 7.12 5.71
C ILE A 104 -14.78 6.61 4.30
N PRO A 105 -16.06 6.49 3.87
CA PRO A 105 -16.37 6.01 2.53
C PRO A 105 -15.70 6.86 1.45
N PHE A 106 -15.00 6.21 0.53
CA PHE A 106 -14.38 6.87 -0.63
C PHE A 106 -15.43 7.22 -1.69
N SER A 107 -16.51 6.45 -1.75
CA SER A 107 -17.73 6.70 -2.52
C SER A 107 -18.93 6.03 -1.86
N ASP A 108 -20.14 6.23 -2.39
CA ASP A 108 -21.39 5.65 -1.82
C ASP A 108 -21.38 4.12 -1.70
N LEU A 109 -20.61 3.41 -2.54
CA LEU A 109 -20.48 1.94 -2.51
C LEU A 109 -19.13 1.46 -1.97
N ASP A 110 -18.21 2.38 -1.72
CA ASP A 110 -16.83 2.10 -1.30
C ASP A 110 -16.65 2.52 0.16
N ASP A 111 -17.31 1.77 1.04
CA ASP A 111 -17.43 1.98 2.48
C ASP A 111 -16.89 0.78 3.28
N GLY A 112 -16.12 -0.10 2.63
CA GLY A 112 -15.58 -1.33 3.20
C GLY A 112 -14.09 -1.51 2.90
N ALA A 113 -13.67 -2.74 2.62
CA ALA A 113 -12.29 -3.05 2.26
C ALA A 113 -11.89 -2.51 0.89
N ASP A 114 -10.69 -1.94 0.81
CA ASP A 114 -9.92 -1.73 -0.42
C ASP A 114 -8.68 -2.64 -0.38
N LEU A 115 -8.68 -3.68 -1.21
CA LEU A 115 -7.61 -4.68 -1.22
C LEU A 115 -6.30 -4.15 -1.82
N VAL A 116 -6.38 -3.16 -2.72
CA VAL A 116 -5.20 -2.58 -3.37
C VAL A 116 -4.47 -1.66 -2.39
N GLU A 117 -5.21 -0.77 -1.72
CA GLU A 117 -4.66 0.09 -0.67
C GLU A 117 -4.12 -0.74 0.50
N THR A 118 -4.82 -1.83 0.87
CA THR A 118 -4.33 -2.82 1.83
C THR A 118 -3.01 -3.46 1.39
N ALA A 119 -2.83 -3.77 0.11
CA ALA A 119 -1.58 -4.32 -0.41
C ALA A 119 -0.41 -3.34 -0.31
N PHE A 120 -0.63 -2.07 -0.64
CA PHE A 120 0.38 -1.02 -0.45
C PHE A 120 0.74 -0.81 1.02
N LEU A 121 -0.27 -0.83 1.90
CA LEU A 121 -0.06 -0.78 3.35
C LEU A 121 0.76 -1.98 3.85
N ALA A 122 0.42 -3.19 3.38
CA ALA A 122 1.09 -4.43 3.75
C ALA A 122 2.56 -4.45 3.30
N GLN A 123 2.91 -3.88 2.13
CA GLN A 123 4.33 -3.70 1.77
C GLN A 123 5.08 -2.89 2.83
N GLY A 124 4.48 -1.79 3.30
CA GLY A 124 5.06 -0.95 4.35
C GLY A 124 5.22 -1.72 5.68
N LEU A 125 4.17 -2.44 6.10
CA LEU A 125 4.19 -3.26 7.32
C LEU A 125 5.27 -4.34 7.28
N ILE A 126 5.39 -5.07 6.16
CA ILE A 126 6.45 -6.09 5.98
C ILE A 126 7.82 -5.44 6.09
N THR A 127 8.02 -4.27 5.46
CA THR A 127 9.31 -3.55 5.52
C THR A 127 9.66 -3.14 6.95
N VAL A 128 8.68 -2.64 7.73
CA VAL A 128 8.86 -2.31 9.15
C VAL A 128 9.18 -3.56 9.96
N GLY A 129 8.45 -4.65 9.76
CA GLY A 129 8.67 -5.91 10.44
C GLY A 129 10.09 -6.44 10.19
N GLU A 130 10.50 -6.48 8.93
CA GLU A 130 11.83 -6.91 8.51
C GLU A 130 12.95 -6.02 9.08
N TYR A 131 12.73 -4.71 9.19
CA TYR A 131 13.70 -3.77 9.74
C TYR A 131 13.94 -3.93 11.26
N PHE A 132 12.90 -4.28 12.02
CA PHE A 132 12.95 -4.36 13.48
C PHE A 132 13.07 -5.79 14.05
N LYS A 133 12.86 -6.84 13.25
CA LYS A 133 12.81 -8.25 13.74
C LYS A 133 14.05 -8.77 14.45
N SER A 134 15.21 -8.11 14.29
CA SER A 134 16.47 -8.49 14.96
C SER A 134 16.94 -7.45 15.98
N GLY A 135 16.08 -6.49 16.32
CA GLY A 135 16.36 -5.44 17.29
C GLY A 135 16.20 -5.88 18.74
N SER A 136 15.94 -4.91 19.62
CA SER A 136 15.56 -5.09 21.02
C SER A 136 14.24 -5.87 21.18
N SER A 137 13.89 -6.25 22.40
CA SER A 137 12.61 -6.93 22.69
C SER A 137 11.40 -6.11 22.22
N ASP A 138 11.45 -4.79 22.38
CA ASP A 138 10.33 -3.91 22.04
C ASP A 138 10.23 -3.73 20.51
N GLU A 139 11.37 -3.68 19.82
CA GLU A 139 11.44 -3.68 18.35
C GLU A 139 10.93 -5.01 17.76
N GLN A 140 11.30 -6.15 18.37
CA GLN A 140 10.78 -7.45 17.97
C GLN A 140 9.26 -7.55 18.20
N ALA A 141 8.73 -6.95 19.27
CA ALA A 141 7.29 -6.91 19.50
C ALA A 141 6.56 -6.07 18.44
N LEU A 142 7.12 -4.92 18.05
CA LEU A 142 6.60 -4.11 16.94
C LEU A 142 6.63 -4.89 15.61
N ALA A 143 7.72 -5.61 15.35
CA ALA A 143 7.86 -6.42 14.14
C ALA A 143 6.83 -7.55 14.09
N THR A 144 6.64 -8.28 15.20
CA THR A 144 5.59 -9.30 15.31
C THR A 144 4.21 -8.71 15.07
N GLN A 145 3.89 -7.55 15.66
CA GLN A 145 2.62 -6.87 15.40
C GLN A 145 2.45 -6.53 13.91
N ALA A 146 3.50 -6.07 13.22
CA ALA A 146 3.44 -5.80 11.79
C ALA A 146 3.09 -7.05 10.98
N PHE A 147 3.74 -8.18 11.26
CA PHE A 147 3.48 -9.45 10.59
C PHE A 147 2.10 -10.04 10.94
N ASP A 148 1.66 -9.92 12.19
CA ASP A 148 0.32 -10.34 12.62
C ASP A 148 -0.78 -9.57 11.87
N LEU A 149 -0.58 -8.26 11.68
CA LEU A 149 -1.51 -7.43 10.91
C LEU A 149 -1.62 -7.88 9.45
N VAL A 150 -0.48 -8.20 8.81
CA VAL A 150 -0.44 -8.67 7.41
C VAL A 150 -1.02 -10.08 7.26
N SER A 151 -0.69 -11.00 8.18
CA SER A 151 -1.13 -12.40 8.13
C SER A 151 -2.62 -12.58 8.42
N ALA A 152 -3.28 -11.56 8.96
CA ALA A 152 -4.71 -11.51 9.20
C ALA A 152 -5.54 -11.02 8.01
N VAL A 153 -4.91 -10.60 6.89
CA VAL A 153 -5.64 -10.21 5.67
C VAL A 153 -6.15 -11.46 4.95
N GLU A 154 -7.47 -11.58 4.79
CA GLU A 154 -8.13 -12.73 4.15
C GLU A 154 -8.14 -12.56 2.62
N TRP A 155 -6.98 -12.65 1.97
CA TRP A 155 -6.87 -12.37 0.52
C TRP A 155 -7.76 -13.26 -0.35
N ASP A 156 -7.95 -14.52 0.04
CA ASP A 156 -8.80 -15.49 -0.66
C ASP A 156 -10.30 -15.13 -0.60
N TRP A 157 -10.76 -14.41 0.42
CA TRP A 157 -12.12 -13.85 0.49
C TRP A 157 -12.45 -13.01 -0.74
N PHE A 158 -11.50 -12.19 -1.18
CA PHE A 158 -11.65 -11.25 -2.30
C PHE A 158 -11.64 -11.94 -3.66
N THR A 159 -11.57 -13.27 -3.71
CA THR A 159 -11.74 -14.03 -4.95
C THR A 159 -13.20 -14.22 -5.34
N GLN A 160 -14.12 -14.13 -4.38
CA GLN A 160 -15.52 -14.59 -4.56
C GLN A 160 -15.63 -16.07 -5.00
N GLY A 161 -14.60 -16.88 -4.74
CA GLY A 161 -14.50 -18.24 -5.29
C GLY A 161 -14.24 -18.30 -6.81
N GLU A 162 -13.86 -17.18 -7.43
CA GLU A 162 -13.41 -17.09 -8.81
C GLU A 162 -11.88 -17.08 -8.94
N ASN A 163 -11.38 -17.28 -10.16
CA ASN A 163 -9.94 -17.20 -10.45
C ASN A 163 -9.51 -15.75 -10.74
N VAL A 164 -9.87 -14.79 -9.89
CA VAL A 164 -9.52 -13.36 -9.99
C VAL A 164 -9.69 -12.69 -8.63
N LEU A 165 -8.91 -11.66 -8.33
CA LEU A 165 -9.15 -10.80 -7.16
C LEU A 165 -10.08 -9.64 -7.50
N TYR A 166 -10.96 -9.30 -6.56
CA TYR A 166 -11.78 -8.10 -6.60
C TYR A 166 -11.17 -7.00 -5.73
N TRP A 167 -11.28 -5.77 -6.22
CA TRP A 167 -10.68 -4.61 -5.56
C TRP A 167 -11.37 -4.31 -4.22
N HIS A 168 -12.70 -4.36 -4.18
CA HIS A 168 -13.48 -3.88 -3.05
C HIS A 168 -14.44 -4.93 -2.51
N TRP A 169 -14.75 -4.84 -1.22
CA TRP A 169 -15.84 -5.55 -0.57
C TRP A 169 -16.45 -4.67 0.54
N SER A 170 -17.76 -4.68 0.70
CA SER A 170 -18.47 -3.90 1.71
C SER A 170 -19.39 -4.76 2.58
N PRO A 171 -19.52 -4.49 3.89
CA PRO A 171 -20.50 -5.17 4.73
C PRO A 171 -21.95 -4.89 4.32
N ASP A 172 -22.23 -3.70 3.78
CA ASP A 172 -23.57 -3.26 3.41
C ASP A 172 -23.87 -3.48 1.92
N ASN A 173 -22.84 -3.52 1.08
CA ASN A 173 -22.96 -3.59 -0.38
C ASN A 173 -22.32 -4.84 -1.02
N ASP A 174 -21.70 -5.72 -0.22
CA ASP A 174 -20.97 -6.90 -0.68
C ASP A 174 -19.96 -6.52 -1.80
N PHE A 175 -19.96 -7.22 -2.93
CA PHE A 175 -19.12 -6.91 -4.08
C PHE A 175 -19.79 -6.00 -5.13
N ALA A 176 -20.71 -5.11 -4.74
CA ALA A 176 -21.49 -4.29 -5.68
C ALA A 176 -20.65 -3.43 -6.65
N ILE A 177 -19.46 -2.96 -6.24
CA ILE A 177 -18.54 -2.24 -7.13
C ILE A 177 -18.07 -3.14 -8.30
N ASN A 178 -17.95 -4.45 -8.06
CA ASN A 178 -17.70 -5.48 -9.07
C ASN A 178 -16.46 -5.19 -9.95
N LEU A 179 -15.38 -4.70 -9.33
CA LEU A 179 -14.14 -4.34 -10.03
C LEU A 179 -13.09 -5.44 -9.89
N LYS A 180 -12.90 -6.19 -10.98
CA LYS A 180 -11.86 -7.23 -11.10
C LYS A 180 -10.48 -6.61 -11.30
N LEU A 181 -9.48 -7.10 -10.58
CA LEU A 181 -8.09 -6.71 -10.76
C LEU A 181 -7.47 -7.48 -11.92
N GLN A 182 -7.34 -6.85 -13.08
CA GLN A 182 -6.75 -7.48 -14.28
C GLN A 182 -5.58 -6.65 -14.80
N GLY A 183 -4.48 -7.32 -15.15
CA GLY A 183 -3.26 -6.65 -15.55
C GLY A 183 -3.25 -6.17 -17.01
N TYR A 184 -2.38 -5.23 -17.36
CA TYR A 184 -1.36 -4.61 -16.51
C TYR A 184 -1.76 -3.21 -16.03
N ASN A 185 -1.62 -2.97 -14.72
CA ASN A 185 -1.78 -1.69 -14.02
C ASN A 185 -0.95 -1.69 -12.72
N GLU A 186 -1.23 -0.81 -11.77
CA GLU A 186 -0.50 -0.64 -10.50
C GLU A 186 -0.64 -1.78 -9.48
N THR A 187 -1.54 -2.74 -9.68
CA THR A 187 -2.00 -3.65 -8.61
C THR A 187 -1.27 -5.01 -8.57
N LEU A 188 -0.13 -5.15 -9.26
CA LEU A 188 0.66 -6.39 -9.29
C LEU A 188 0.95 -6.92 -7.87
N ILE A 189 1.35 -6.04 -6.96
CA ILE A 189 1.73 -6.44 -5.61
C ILE A 189 0.57 -7.06 -4.82
N THR A 190 -0.67 -6.66 -5.11
CA THR A 190 -1.86 -7.26 -4.49
C THR A 190 -1.90 -8.77 -4.74
N TYR A 191 -1.63 -9.20 -5.97
CA TYR A 191 -1.54 -10.62 -6.30
C TYR A 191 -0.33 -11.32 -5.69
N ILE A 192 0.83 -10.65 -5.65
CA ILE A 192 2.05 -11.23 -5.07
C ILE A 192 1.87 -11.47 -3.56
N LEU A 193 1.30 -10.49 -2.84
CA LEU A 193 1.04 -10.63 -1.40
C LEU A 193 -0.06 -11.65 -1.11
N ALA A 194 -1.12 -11.68 -1.93
CA ALA A 194 -2.15 -12.71 -1.83
C ALA A 194 -1.59 -14.12 -2.01
N ALA A 195 -0.68 -14.33 -2.97
CA ALA A 195 -0.03 -15.62 -3.19
C ALA A 195 1.04 -15.96 -2.13
N ALA A 196 1.57 -14.95 -1.43
CA ALA A 196 2.57 -15.12 -0.37
C ALA A 196 1.95 -15.34 1.03
N SER A 197 0.64 -15.13 1.19
CA SER A 197 -0.05 -15.32 2.46
C SER A 197 0.00 -16.78 2.90
N GLU A 198 0.39 -17.03 4.16
CA GLU A 198 0.41 -18.41 4.70
C GLU A 198 -0.99 -18.89 5.12
N ASN A 199 -1.85 -17.97 5.57
CA ASN A 199 -3.15 -18.29 6.17
C ASN A 199 -4.30 -18.23 5.16
N PHE A 200 -4.18 -17.33 4.17
CA PHE A 200 -5.26 -16.95 3.25
C PHE A 200 -4.70 -16.81 1.83
N SER A 201 -3.90 -17.80 1.40
CA SER A 201 -3.28 -17.80 0.06
C SER A 201 -4.32 -17.93 -1.03
N ILE A 202 -4.12 -17.23 -2.13
CA ILE A 202 -4.80 -17.55 -3.40
C ILE A 202 -4.15 -18.76 -4.09
N GLU A 203 -4.94 -19.47 -4.90
CA GLU A 203 -4.44 -20.50 -5.81
C GLU A 203 -3.72 -19.86 -7.02
N PRO A 204 -2.70 -20.52 -7.61
CA PRO A 204 -1.97 -19.98 -8.77
C PRO A 204 -2.86 -19.58 -9.95
N GLU A 205 -3.99 -20.27 -10.14
CA GLU A 205 -4.99 -19.99 -11.16
C GLU A 205 -5.58 -18.58 -11.03
N VAL A 206 -5.69 -18.03 -9.82
CA VAL A 206 -6.21 -16.69 -9.56
C VAL A 206 -5.31 -15.64 -10.24
N TYR A 207 -3.98 -15.79 -10.12
CA TYR A 207 -3.03 -14.96 -10.85
C TYR A 207 -3.04 -15.23 -12.36
N ASN A 208 -2.96 -16.51 -12.75
CA ASN A 208 -2.82 -16.88 -14.16
C ASN A 208 -4.04 -16.49 -15.00
N GLN A 209 -5.26 -16.68 -14.48
CA GLN A 209 -6.52 -16.43 -15.19
C GLN A 209 -7.04 -15.00 -14.95
N GLY A 210 -6.87 -14.47 -13.74
CA GLY A 210 -7.32 -13.13 -13.36
C GLY A 210 -6.37 -12.04 -13.82
N TRP A 211 -5.20 -11.97 -13.19
CA TRP A 211 -4.18 -10.95 -13.48
C TRP A 211 -3.60 -11.09 -14.89
N ALA A 212 -3.02 -12.26 -15.18
CA ALA A 212 -2.28 -12.51 -16.42
C ALA A 212 -3.18 -12.88 -17.62
N GLN A 213 -4.48 -13.09 -17.37
CA GLN A 213 -5.50 -13.37 -18.39
C GLN A 213 -5.12 -14.53 -19.33
N ASN A 214 -4.55 -15.61 -18.78
CA ASN A 214 -4.01 -16.76 -19.51
C ASN A 214 -2.99 -16.36 -20.60
N GLY A 215 -2.10 -15.41 -20.28
CA GLY A 215 -1.13 -14.84 -21.22
C GLY A 215 -1.68 -13.67 -22.05
N GLY A 216 -2.97 -13.35 -21.92
CA GLY A 216 -3.61 -12.21 -22.57
C GLY A 216 -3.03 -10.85 -22.16
N ILE A 217 -2.32 -10.80 -21.02
CA ILE A 217 -1.58 -9.62 -20.54
C ILE A 217 -0.41 -9.23 -21.46
N ALA A 218 0.14 -10.15 -22.26
CA ALA A 218 1.28 -9.85 -23.14
C ALA A 218 0.90 -8.83 -24.22
N SER A 219 1.82 -7.90 -24.51
CA SER A 219 1.66 -6.89 -25.55
C SER A 219 2.75 -6.99 -26.60
N SER A 220 2.43 -6.49 -27.80
CA SER A 220 3.38 -6.29 -28.91
C SER A 220 3.49 -4.82 -29.29
N ALA A 221 2.90 -3.94 -28.48
CA ALA A 221 2.93 -2.51 -28.73
C ALA A 221 4.36 -1.95 -28.62
N ASN A 222 4.59 -0.86 -29.33
CA ASN A 222 5.87 -0.17 -29.33
C ASN A 222 5.60 1.33 -29.28
N ALA A 223 6.07 1.96 -28.23
CA ALA A 223 5.96 3.40 -28.03
C ALA A 223 7.35 4.02 -28.21
N TYR A 224 7.51 4.89 -29.21
CA TYR A 224 8.75 5.63 -29.45
C TYR A 224 10.01 4.76 -29.67
N GLY A 225 9.86 3.55 -30.20
CA GLY A 225 10.95 2.59 -30.38
C GLY A 225 11.17 1.67 -29.18
N TYR A 226 10.46 1.87 -28.06
CA TYR A 226 10.54 1.03 -26.88
C TYR A 226 9.39 0.02 -26.86
N PRO A 227 9.67 -1.29 -26.75
CA PRO A 227 8.62 -2.30 -26.64
C PRO A 227 7.89 -2.19 -25.30
N LEU A 228 6.57 -2.38 -25.33
CA LEU A 228 5.74 -2.56 -24.15
C LEU A 228 5.41 -4.05 -24.05
N GLU A 229 6.03 -4.75 -23.10
CA GLU A 229 5.89 -6.21 -22.94
C GLU A 229 4.49 -6.62 -22.43
N VAL A 230 3.77 -5.68 -21.81
CA VAL A 230 2.46 -5.90 -21.19
C VAL A 230 1.40 -4.90 -21.65
N LYS A 231 0.15 -5.32 -21.67
CA LYS A 231 -1.02 -4.51 -22.03
C LYS A 231 -1.40 -3.61 -20.87
N HIS A 232 -1.05 -2.34 -20.98
CA HIS A 232 -1.43 -1.32 -20.02
C HIS A 232 -2.91 -1.00 -20.17
N ALA A 233 -3.73 -1.29 -19.16
CA ALA A 233 -5.18 -1.15 -19.23
C ALA A 233 -5.60 0.27 -19.68
N GLY A 234 -6.38 0.37 -20.76
CA GLY A 234 -6.80 1.66 -21.32
C GLY A 234 -5.71 2.50 -22.01
N ALA A 235 -4.45 2.03 -22.04
CA ALA A 235 -3.31 2.77 -22.58
C ALA A 235 -2.30 1.87 -23.33
N GLU A 236 -2.79 0.82 -23.98
CA GLU A 236 -1.96 -0.24 -24.57
C GLU A 236 -0.91 0.25 -25.58
N GLN A 237 -1.15 1.37 -26.26
CA GLN A 237 -0.26 1.89 -27.31
C GLN A 237 0.86 2.80 -26.79
N THR A 238 0.72 3.34 -25.58
CA THR A 238 1.61 4.39 -25.06
C THR A 238 2.21 4.06 -23.69
N GLY A 239 1.71 3.02 -23.02
CA GLY A 239 1.95 2.81 -21.60
C GLY A 239 0.96 3.62 -20.76
N GLY A 240 0.73 3.16 -19.53
CA GLY A 240 -0.16 3.78 -18.57
C GLY A 240 0.48 4.94 -17.81
N SER A 241 -0.19 5.40 -16.76
CA SER A 241 0.36 6.40 -15.85
C SER A 241 1.64 5.87 -15.20
N LEU A 242 2.66 6.73 -15.09
CA LEU A 242 4.02 6.30 -14.69
C LEU A 242 4.08 5.69 -13.28
N PHE A 243 3.15 6.04 -12.39
CA PHE A 243 3.10 5.46 -11.04
C PHE A 243 2.84 3.95 -11.03
N TRP A 244 2.34 3.36 -12.13
CA TRP A 244 2.21 1.91 -12.29
C TRP A 244 3.56 1.20 -12.24
N ALA A 245 4.64 1.88 -12.67
CA ALA A 245 6.01 1.40 -12.54
C ALA A 245 6.63 1.68 -11.16
N HIS A 246 5.88 2.26 -10.20
CA HIS A 246 6.37 2.63 -8.88
C HIS A 246 5.74 1.81 -7.75
N TYR A 247 4.42 1.89 -7.56
CA TYR A 247 3.78 1.50 -6.29
C TYR A 247 4.01 0.03 -5.94
N SER A 248 3.76 -0.87 -6.89
CA SER A 248 4.02 -2.31 -6.68
C SER A 248 5.49 -2.65 -6.44
N TYR A 249 6.43 -1.75 -6.77
CA TYR A 249 7.88 -2.01 -6.78
C TYR A 249 8.66 -1.25 -5.71
N LEU A 250 7.98 -0.64 -4.74
CA LEU A 250 8.66 0.03 -3.62
C LEU A 250 9.36 -0.98 -2.69
N GLY A 251 8.72 -2.12 -2.43
CA GLY A 251 9.32 -3.25 -1.71
C GLY A 251 9.72 -4.43 -2.61
N LEU A 252 8.92 -4.71 -3.65
CA LEU A 252 9.23 -5.77 -4.62
C LEU A 252 10.31 -5.28 -5.58
N ASN A 253 11.49 -5.87 -5.50
CA ASN A 253 12.61 -5.49 -6.34
C ASN A 253 12.40 -5.94 -7.80
N PRO A 254 12.31 -5.03 -8.78
CA PRO A 254 12.11 -5.38 -10.19
C PRO A 254 13.40 -5.83 -10.91
N PHE A 255 14.58 -5.67 -10.30
CA PHE A 255 15.85 -6.02 -10.94
C PHE A 255 16.05 -7.55 -11.01
N GLY A 256 15.85 -8.10 -12.21
CA GLY A 256 16.00 -9.55 -12.47
C GLY A 256 14.75 -10.38 -12.12
N LEU A 257 13.60 -9.72 -11.95
CA LEU A 257 12.29 -10.34 -11.72
C LEU A 257 11.69 -10.93 -13.01
#